data_AF-Q5MY55-F1
#
_entry.id   AF-Q5MY55-F1
#
_cell.length_a   1.000
_cell.length_b   1.000
_cell.length_c   1.000
_cell.angle_alpha   90.00
_cell.angle_beta   90.00
_cell.angle_gamma   90.00
#
_symmetry.space_group_name_H-M   'P 1'
#
loop_
_entity.id
_entity.type
_entity.pdbx_description
1 polymer ?
#
loop_
_entity_poly.entity_id
_entity_poly.type
_entity_poly.pdbx_seq_one_letter_code
_entity_poly.pdbx_strand_id
1 'polypeptide(L)'
;EAVLQNEFDDPTKCFVRGIQMFDNSPLGAVPNSLKEKLLSSISSTLNMRITSSTCVTTGSDILVQQGITQLSKWNCLWVTIAWGFLFRILFYFCLLLGSKNKRS
;
A
#
# COMPACT_ATOMS: atom_id res chain seq x y z
N GLU A 1 -1.89 4.70 -11.02
CA GLU A 1 -1.60 3.24 -10.91
C GLU A 1 -0.79 2.70 -12.10
N ALA A 2 -1.23 2.83 -13.36
CA ALA A 2 -0.54 2.23 -14.51
C ALA A 2 0.91 2.73 -14.72
N VAL A 3 1.19 4.02 -14.50
CA VAL A 3 2.55 4.58 -14.58
C VAL A 3 3.46 3.98 -13.51
N LEU A 4 2.97 3.82 -12.28
CA LEU A 4 3.74 3.22 -11.19
C LEU A 4 4.02 1.74 -11.48
N GLN A 5 3.04 0.99 -11.98
CA GLN A 5 3.27 -0.40 -12.37
C GLN A 5 4.32 -0.54 -13.48
N ASN A 6 4.33 0.36 -14.47
CA ASN A 6 5.33 0.34 -15.54
C ASN A 6 6.75 0.73 -15.07
N GLU A 7 6.87 1.65 -14.11
CA GLU A 7 8.16 2.09 -13.57
C GLU A 7 8.77 1.09 -12.57
N PHE A 8 7.94 0.27 -11.92
CA PHE A 8 8.33 -0.71 -10.91
C PHE A 8 8.28 -2.17 -11.38
N ASP A 9 8.03 -2.41 -12.68
CA ASP A 9 7.93 -3.76 -13.26
C ASP A 9 9.29 -4.48 -13.35
N ASP A 10 10.40 -3.74 -13.25
CA ASP A 10 11.75 -4.30 -13.31
C ASP A 10 12.23 -4.70 -11.89
N PRO A 11 12.24 -6.01 -11.55
CA PRO A 11 12.62 -6.49 -10.22
C PRO A 11 14.13 -6.32 -9.93
N THR A 12 14.93 -5.95 -10.93
CA THR A 12 16.38 -5.74 -10.78
C THR A 12 16.74 -4.31 -10.36
N LYS A 13 15.77 -3.38 -10.42
CA LYS A 13 15.99 -1.96 -10.16
C LYS A 13 15.91 -1.70 -8.65
N CYS A 14 17.03 -1.26 -8.08
CA CYS A 14 17.09 -0.94 -6.66
C CYS A 14 16.68 0.52 -6.40
N PHE A 15 15.60 0.71 -5.63
CA PHE A 15 15.06 2.04 -5.33
C PHE A 15 15.61 2.64 -4.05
N VAL A 16 15.89 1.80 -3.04
CA VAL A 16 16.53 2.23 -1.80
C VAL A 16 17.64 1.25 -1.42
N ARG A 17 18.87 1.78 -1.33
CA ARG A 17 20.03 1.04 -0.83
C ARG A 17 20.10 1.11 0.69
N GLY A 18 20.79 0.15 1.32
CA GLY A 18 20.89 0.05 2.78
C GLY A 18 21.31 1.35 3.47
N ILE A 19 22.25 2.11 2.91
CA ILE A 19 22.66 3.40 3.50
C ILE A 19 21.60 4.51 3.34
N GLN A 20 20.83 4.46 2.26
CA GLN A 20 19.80 5.45 1.92
C GLN A 20 18.48 5.18 2.66
N MET A 21 18.33 4.01 3.28
CA MET A 21 17.18 3.70 4.14
C MET A 21 17.01 4.71 5.26
N PHE A 22 18.10 5.34 5.72
CA PHE A 22 18.07 6.32 6.80
C PHE A 22 17.84 7.77 6.34
N ASP A 23 17.95 8.08 5.06
CA ASP A 23 17.95 9.48 4.58
C ASP A 23 16.61 10.19 4.79
N ASN A 24 15.50 9.44 4.75
CA ASN A 24 14.15 9.95 5.07
C ASN A 24 13.76 9.76 6.54
N SER A 25 14.72 9.48 7.42
CA SER A 25 14.50 9.26 8.85
C SER A 25 15.28 10.30 9.67
N PRO A 26 15.04 10.40 10.99
CA PRO A 26 15.86 11.23 11.88
C PRO A 26 17.37 10.88 11.86
N LEU A 27 17.72 9.67 11.39
CA LEU A 27 19.09 9.22 11.19
C LEU A 27 19.68 9.65 9.83
N GLY A 28 18.99 10.49 9.06
CA GLY A 28 19.51 10.99 7.78
C GLY A 28 20.72 11.91 7.96
N ALA A 29 20.73 12.68 9.04
CA ALA A 29 21.79 13.66 9.36
C ALA A 29 23.05 13.05 10.01
N VAL A 30 23.03 11.76 10.41
CA VAL A 30 24.23 11.12 10.95
C VAL A 30 25.23 10.78 9.85
N PRO A 31 26.54 10.85 10.13
CA PRO A 31 27.56 10.59 9.12
C PRO A 31 27.52 9.14 8.63
N ASN A 32 27.96 8.93 7.39
CA ASN A 32 27.90 7.64 6.69
C ASN A 32 28.59 6.50 7.47
N SER A 33 29.66 6.78 8.20
CA SER A 33 30.34 5.80 9.05
C SER A 33 29.46 5.25 10.19
N LEU A 34 28.56 6.07 10.74
CA LEU A 34 27.58 5.65 11.74
C LEU A 34 26.45 4.84 11.09
N LYS A 35 25.99 5.24 9.89
CA LYS A 35 25.00 4.47 9.12
C LYS A 35 25.51 3.07 8.77
N GLU A 36 26.78 2.94 8.37
CA GLU A 36 27.43 1.65 8.09
C GLU A 36 27.55 0.76 9.33
N LYS A 37 27.93 1.34 10.49
CA LYS A 37 27.95 0.58 11.76
C LYS A 37 26.56 0.09 12.15
N LEU A 38 25.53 0.94 12.00
CA LEU A 38 24.14 0.55 12.26
C LEU A 38 23.69 -0.56 11.33
N LEU A 39 24.00 -0.48 10.03
CA LEU A 39 23.76 -1.55 9.06
C LEU A 39 24.43 -2.86 9.48
N SER A 40 25.70 -2.80 9.92
CA SER A 40 26.42 -3.98 10.40
C SER A 40 25.77 -4.58 11.66
N SER A 41 25.30 -3.75 12.59
CA SER A 41 24.58 -4.22 13.78
C SER A 41 23.26 -4.89 13.39
N ILE A 42 22.45 -4.26 12.54
CA ILE A 42 21.19 -4.81 12.03
C ILE A 42 21.44 -6.14 11.30
N SER A 43 22.46 -6.19 10.45
CA SER A 43 22.89 -7.39 9.72
C SER A 43 23.22 -8.55 10.68
N SER A 44 23.91 -8.27 11.78
CA SER A 44 24.25 -9.28 12.79
C SER A 44 23.03 -9.76 13.59
N THR A 45 22.12 -8.85 13.96
CA THR A 45 20.92 -9.18 14.73
C THR A 45 19.92 -9.98 13.93
N LEU A 46 19.76 -9.65 12.64
CA LEU A 46 18.86 -10.36 11.73
C LEU A 46 19.49 -11.63 11.13
N ASN A 47 20.78 -11.89 11.39
CA ASN A 47 21.55 -12.98 10.80
C ASN A 47 21.48 -12.98 9.25
N MET A 48 21.45 -11.79 8.65
CA MET A 48 21.32 -11.56 7.21
C MET A 48 22.41 -10.60 6.75
N ARG A 49 23.02 -10.82 5.57
CA ARG A 49 24.11 -9.97 5.05
C ARG A 49 23.57 -8.68 4.42
N ILE A 50 23.48 -7.62 5.21
CA ILE A 50 23.03 -6.29 4.75
C ILE A 50 24.23 -5.34 4.74
N THR A 51 24.59 -4.82 3.56
CA THR A 51 25.68 -3.85 3.38
C THR A 51 25.13 -2.52 2.87
N SER A 52 25.97 -1.49 2.79
CA SER A 52 25.61 -0.16 2.28
C SER A 52 25.05 -0.20 0.85
N SER A 53 25.46 -1.18 0.04
CA SER A 53 24.99 -1.39 -1.33
C SER A 53 23.87 -2.41 -1.46
N THR A 54 23.48 -3.10 -0.39
CA THR A 54 22.38 -4.07 -0.44
C THR A 54 21.09 -3.33 -0.79
N CYS A 55 20.29 -3.91 -1.68
CA CYS A 55 18.99 -3.37 -1.98
C CYS A 55 18.02 -3.72 -0.86
N VAL A 56 17.46 -2.70 -0.20
CA VAL A 56 16.55 -2.88 0.93
C VAL A 56 15.09 -2.69 0.53
N THR A 57 14.83 -1.91 -0.51
CA THR A 57 13.49 -1.77 -1.08
C THR A 57 13.56 -1.94 -2.59
N THR A 58 12.88 -2.98 -3.06
CA THR A 58 12.68 -3.26 -4.49
C THR A 58 11.34 -2.67 -4.93
N GLY A 59 11.18 -2.36 -6.22
CA GLY A 59 9.95 -1.75 -6.74
C GLY A 59 8.67 -2.53 -6.43
N SER A 60 8.77 -3.86 -6.39
CA SER A 60 7.70 -4.77 -5.99
C SER A 60 7.21 -4.57 -4.56
N ASP A 61 8.10 -4.24 -3.61
CA ASP A 61 7.72 -4.03 -2.21
C ASP A 61 6.95 -2.72 -2.03
N ILE A 62 7.26 -1.68 -2.82
CA ILE A 62 6.55 -0.40 -2.79
C ILE A 62 5.11 -0.56 -3.27
N LEU A 63 4.89 -1.33 -4.34
CA LEU A 63 3.55 -1.62 -4.87
C LEU A 63 2.66 -2.37 -3.87
N VAL A 64 3.25 -3.28 -3.09
CA VAL A 64 2.55 -4.01 -2.01
C VAL A 64 2.23 -3.09 -0.84
N GLN A 65 3.16 -2.21 -0.44
CA GLN A 65 2.98 -1.31 0.70
C GLN A 65 1.98 -0.17 0.43
N GLN A 66 1.87 0.29 -0.82
CA GLN A 66 0.87 1.30 -1.21
C GLN A 66 -0.54 0.73 -1.41
N GLY A 67 -0.79 -0.52 -1.01
CA GLY A 67 -2.14 -1.09 -1.04
C GLY A 67 -2.63 -1.42 -2.44
N ILE A 68 -1.74 -1.52 -3.43
CA ILE A 68 -2.04 -2.10 -4.76
C ILE A 68 -1.96 -3.63 -4.67
N THR A 69 -2.33 -4.20 -3.52
CA THR A 69 -2.64 -5.61 -3.41
C THR A 69 -4.09 -5.77 -3.88
N GLN A 70 -4.34 -6.80 -4.68
CA GLN A 70 -5.60 -7.08 -5.41
C GLN A 70 -6.89 -7.09 -4.56
N LEU A 71 -6.79 -6.87 -3.25
CA LEU A 71 -7.89 -6.71 -2.30
C LEU A 71 -8.85 -5.56 -2.67
N SER A 72 -8.40 -4.52 -3.38
CA SER A 72 -9.25 -3.35 -3.69
C SER A 72 -10.24 -3.58 -4.85
N LYS A 73 -9.84 -4.19 -5.98
CA LYS A 73 -10.70 -4.24 -7.18
C LYS A 73 -11.97 -5.05 -6.98
N TRP A 74 -11.85 -6.27 -6.46
CA TRP A 74 -13.00 -7.17 -6.31
C TRP A 74 -13.85 -6.83 -5.09
N ASN A 75 -13.25 -6.39 -3.98
CA ASN A 75 -14.06 -5.91 -2.84
C ASN A 75 -14.79 -4.61 -3.17
N CYS A 76 -14.18 -3.67 -3.89
CA CYS A 76 -14.86 -2.46 -4.34
C CYS A 76 -16.04 -2.81 -5.26
N LEU A 77 -15.86 -3.77 -6.17
CA LEU A 77 -16.95 -4.27 -7.00
C LEU A 77 -18.10 -4.85 -6.15
N TRP A 78 -17.81 -5.74 -5.20
CA TRP A 78 -18.83 -6.31 -4.32
C TRP A 78 -19.54 -5.27 -3.45
N VAL A 79 -18.79 -4.28 -2.94
CA VAL A 79 -19.34 -3.15 -2.18
C VAL A 79 -20.30 -2.34 -3.05
N THR A 80 -19.95 -2.01 -4.30
CA THR A 80 -20.83 -1.27 -5.20
C THR A 80 -22.09 -2.06 -5.58
N ILE A 81 -21.98 -3.37 -5.81
CA ILE A 81 -23.14 -4.25 -6.09
C ILE A 81 -24.07 -4.31 -4.88
N ALA A 82 -23.51 -4.51 -3.68
CA ALA A 82 -24.28 -4.56 -2.43
C ALA A 82 -25.03 -3.23 -2.18
N TRP A 83 -24.36 -2.10 -2.40
CA TRP A 83 -24.96 -0.77 -2.31
C TRP A 83 -26.12 -0.65 -3.32
N GLY A 84 -25.90 -1.01 -4.58
CA GLY A 84 -26.94 -0.98 -5.61
C GLY A 84 -28.19 -1.81 -5.27
N PHE A 85 -28.01 -2.99 -4.68
CA PHE A 85 -29.11 -3.83 -4.24
C PHE A 85 -29.84 -3.24 -3.01
N LEU A 86 -29.08 -2.70 -2.05
CA LEU A 86 -29.60 -2.03 -0.87
C LEU A 86 -30.51 -0.84 -1.24
N PHE A 87 -30.08 0.07 -2.14
CA PHE A 87 -30.92 1.21 -2.55
C PHE A 87 -32.19 0.78 -3.28
N ARG A 88 -32.13 -0.29 -4.09
CA ARG A 88 -33.34 -0.82 -4.74
C ARG A 88 -34.34 -1.31 -3.70
N ILE A 89 -33.88 -2.06 -2.69
CA ILE A 89 -34.75 -2.54 -1.61
C ILE A 89 -35.36 -1.37 -0.85
N LEU A 90 -34.53 -0.41 -0.41
CA LEU A 90 -34.99 0.78 0.31
C LEU A 90 -36.00 1.59 -0.50
N PHE A 91 -35.78 1.73 -1.81
CA PHE A 91 -36.71 2.41 -2.71
C PHE A 91 -38.09 1.74 -2.74
N TYR A 92 -38.15 0.41 -2.82
CA TYR A 92 -39.44 -0.31 -2.75
C TYR A 92 -40.12 -0.17 -1.39
N PHE A 93 -39.35 -0.19 -0.29
CA PHE A 93 -39.89 0.10 1.04
C PHE A 93 -40.47 1.52 1.12
N CYS A 94 -39.79 2.52 0.56
CA CYS A 94 -40.29 3.90 0.49
C CYS A 94 -41.59 3.99 -0.34
N LEU A 95 -41.70 3.28 -1.47
CA LEU A 95 -42.93 3.26 -2.27
C LEU A 95 -44.09 2.57 -1.53
N LEU A 96 -43.83 1.44 -0.86
CA LEU A 96 -44.84 0.71 -0.10
C LEU A 96 -45.37 1.55 1.06
N LEU A 97 -44.48 2.19 1.83
CA LEU A 97 -44.84 3.06 2.94
C LEU A 97 -45.45 4.39 2.46
N GLY A 98 -44.97 4.95 1.35
CA GLY A 98 -45.47 6.18 0.74
C GLY A 98 -46.84 6.03 0.07
N SER A 99 -47.16 4.85 -0.48
CA SER A 99 -48.48 4.56 -1.07
C SER A 99 -49.62 4.56 -0.04
N LYS A 100 -49.29 4.51 1.26
CA LYS A 100 -50.26 4.63 2.35
C LYS A 100 -50.62 6.07 2.72
N ASN A 101 -50.08 7.09 2.05
CA ASN A 101 -50.62 8.44 2.17
C ASN A 101 -51.85 8.58 1.26
N LYS A 102 -52.95 7.92 1.66
CA LYS A 102 -54.29 8.24 1.15
C LYS A 102 -54.55 9.70 1.50
N ARG A 103 -54.57 10.54 0.45
CA ARG A 103 -55.17 11.87 0.44
C ARG A 103 -56.51 11.79 1.19
N SER A 104 -56.66 12.58 2.25
CA SER A 104 -57.99 12.85 2.83
C SER A 104 -58.89 13.51 1.80
#